data_AF-A0A3D8LAQ6-F1
#
_entry.id   AF-A0A3D8LAQ6-F1
#
_cell.length_a   1.000
_cell.length_b   1.000
_cell.length_c   1.000
_cell.angle_alpha   90.00
_cell.angle_beta   90.00
_cell.angle_gamma   90.00
#
_symmetry.space_group_name_H-M   'P 1'
#
loop_
_entity.id
_entity.type
_entity.pdbx_description
1 polymer ?
#
loop_
_entity_poly.entity_id
_entity_poly.type
_entity_poly.pdbx_seq_one_letter_code
_entity_poly.pdbx_strand_id
1 'polypeptide(L)'
;MQSKLLYLLAVLFLFSGCSESIEEDPAPEKTYYLQRKLSEISFLNTGGGMIIDLTYSYNELDQLTRISGVLLRDTVEQAVNTVLDYDGKGRVNYVQNNRGTTWTNTYNDKNQLIKLVRAYKDSEPGSQLLIYNEDNQLVEVKTYRQQNGAEVYSASRHYTYMDGNQISIKTILASGEESRSHTIATDDKKRPLPVLPIQIAADFSYAEVFGEGIFTRNNVVSSAIRDAAGNRITGGDYDAHYTYNEAGYPLTCVKLFDHGSMEKITYVYTSK
;
A
#
# COMPACT_ATOMS: atom_id res chain seq x y z
N MET A 1 76.15 5.11 21.04
CA MET A 1 75.55 5.74 19.84
C MET A 1 74.21 5.13 19.39
N GLN A 2 73.62 4.16 20.11
CA GLN A 2 72.38 3.46 19.67
C GLN A 2 71.08 3.86 20.39
N SER A 3 71.13 4.59 21.51
CA SER A 3 69.94 4.90 22.32
C SER A 3 69.20 6.18 21.89
N LYS A 4 69.83 7.06 21.08
CA LYS A 4 69.19 8.30 20.62
C LYS A 4 68.37 8.13 19.32
N LEU A 5 68.55 7.04 18.59
CA LEU A 5 67.82 6.76 17.35
C LEU A 5 66.43 6.15 17.60
N LEU A 6 66.26 5.42 18.73
CA LEU A 6 65.00 4.81 19.13
C LEU A 6 63.94 5.85 19.56
N TYR A 7 64.36 6.98 20.14
CA TYR A 7 63.43 8.04 20.52
C TYR A 7 62.91 8.85 19.31
N LEU A 8 63.70 8.97 18.25
CA LEU A 8 63.25 9.63 17.01
C LEU A 8 62.26 8.76 16.22
N LEU A 9 62.38 7.43 16.28
CA LEU A 9 61.40 6.52 15.67
C LEU A 9 60.08 6.48 16.45
N ALA A 10 60.12 6.56 17.78
CA ALA A 10 58.91 6.58 18.61
C ALA A 10 58.07 7.85 18.44
N VAL A 11 58.72 9.00 18.15
CA VAL A 11 58.00 10.26 17.87
C VAL A 11 57.36 10.26 16.47
N LEU A 12 57.92 9.52 15.51
CA LEU A 12 57.34 9.38 14.16
C LEU A 12 56.04 8.55 14.12
N PHE A 13 55.82 7.66 15.10
CA PHE A 13 54.56 6.91 15.24
C PHE A 13 53.47 7.64 16.04
N LEU A 14 53.79 8.79 16.66
CA LEU A 14 52.80 9.62 17.36
C LEU A 14 52.13 10.65 16.43
N PHE A 15 52.58 10.77 15.18
CA PHE A 15 52.00 11.66 14.16
C PHE A 15 51.45 10.93 12.93
N SER A 16 51.40 9.58 12.92
CA SER A 16 50.42 8.87 12.10
C SER A 16 49.07 9.03 12.77
N GLY A 17 48.54 10.26 12.69
CA GLY A 17 47.17 10.56 13.06
C GLY A 17 46.28 9.50 12.42
N CYS A 18 45.45 8.87 13.22
CA CYS A 18 44.21 8.31 12.73
C CYS A 18 43.60 9.41 11.88
N SER A 19 43.68 9.28 10.55
CA SER A 19 42.64 9.85 9.72
C SER A 19 41.41 9.08 10.19
N GLU A 20 40.70 9.64 11.17
CA GLU A 20 39.26 9.43 11.27
C GLU A 20 38.79 9.69 9.85
N SER A 21 38.51 8.60 9.14
CA SER A 21 37.73 8.67 7.93
C SER A 21 36.50 9.43 8.38
N ILE A 22 36.41 10.69 7.93
CA ILE A 22 35.18 11.44 7.99
C ILE A 22 34.22 10.53 7.25
N GLU A 23 33.42 9.76 8.00
CA GLU A 23 32.24 9.12 7.47
C GLU A 23 31.42 10.31 7.00
N GLU A 24 31.55 10.65 5.71
CA GLU A 24 30.66 11.59 5.08
C GLU A 24 29.26 11.06 5.38
N ASP A 25 28.48 11.86 6.11
CA ASP A 25 27.09 11.55 6.37
C ASP A 25 26.48 11.09 5.03
N PRO A 26 25.85 9.90 4.99
CA PRO A 26 25.34 9.37 3.75
C PRO A 26 24.45 10.44 3.11
N ALA A 27 24.71 10.74 1.84
CA ALA A 27 23.96 11.73 1.10
C ALA A 27 22.46 11.51 1.34
N PRO A 28 21.67 12.57 1.61
CA PRO A 28 20.27 12.43 1.98
C PRO A 28 19.56 11.55 0.96
N GLU A 29 18.81 10.57 1.47
CA GLU A 29 18.14 9.60 0.64
C GLU A 29 17.19 10.31 -0.33
N LYS A 30 17.39 10.10 -1.64
CA LYS A 30 16.52 10.70 -2.67
C LYS A 30 15.08 10.29 -2.43
N THR A 31 14.17 11.27 -2.42
CA THR A 31 12.74 10.99 -2.30
C THR A 31 12.14 10.83 -3.69
N TYR A 32 11.44 9.71 -3.92
CA TYR A 32 10.78 9.42 -5.19
C TYR A 32 9.28 9.61 -5.08
N TYR A 33 8.73 10.47 -5.93
CA TYR A 33 7.30 10.73 -6.06
C TYR A 33 6.76 10.00 -7.28
N LEU A 34 5.85 9.06 -7.07
CA LEU A 34 5.16 8.40 -8.18
C LEU A 34 4.39 9.47 -8.97
N GLN A 35 4.64 9.58 -10.26
CA GLN A 35 3.97 10.51 -11.17
C GLN A 35 2.89 9.81 -11.99
N ARG A 36 3.16 8.58 -12.44
CA ARG A 36 2.25 7.81 -13.28
C ARG A 36 2.31 6.33 -12.95
N LYS A 37 1.15 5.67 -12.97
CA LYS A 37 1.00 4.21 -12.94
C LYS A 37 0.12 3.79 -14.11
N LEU A 38 0.70 3.03 -15.05
CA LEU A 38 -0.02 2.43 -16.17
C LEU A 38 -0.17 0.94 -15.89
N SER A 39 -1.40 0.42 -15.96
CA SER A 39 -1.71 -1.01 -15.79
C SER A 39 -2.42 -1.51 -17.03
N GLU A 40 -1.88 -2.55 -17.66
CA GLU A 40 -2.41 -3.20 -18.85
C GLU A 40 -2.82 -4.62 -18.49
N ILE A 41 -4.12 -4.90 -18.53
CA ILE A 41 -4.71 -6.14 -18.07
C ILE A 41 -5.24 -6.93 -19.28
N SER A 42 -4.86 -8.20 -19.37
CA SER A 42 -5.33 -9.13 -20.40
C SER A 42 -6.15 -10.23 -19.74
N PHE A 43 -7.39 -10.43 -20.21
CA PHE A 43 -8.31 -11.42 -19.66
C PHE A 43 -8.32 -12.69 -20.51
N LEU A 44 -7.79 -13.80 -19.99
CA LEU A 44 -7.69 -15.05 -20.76
C LEU A 44 -9.07 -15.60 -21.17
N ASN A 45 -10.03 -15.60 -20.25
CA ASN A 45 -11.32 -16.27 -20.45
C ASN A 45 -12.31 -15.49 -21.33
N THR A 46 -12.13 -14.18 -21.48
CA THR A 46 -13.04 -13.32 -22.27
C THR A 46 -12.38 -12.77 -23.53
N GLY A 47 -11.06 -12.92 -23.70
CA GLY A 47 -10.32 -12.41 -24.85
C GLY A 47 -10.22 -10.88 -24.92
N GLY A 48 -10.74 -10.17 -23.91
CA GLY A 48 -10.69 -8.71 -23.79
C GLY A 48 -9.56 -8.21 -22.91
N GLY A 49 -9.54 -6.90 -22.66
CA GLY A 49 -8.54 -6.27 -21.83
C GLY A 49 -9.01 -4.98 -21.19
N MET A 50 -8.19 -4.46 -20.28
CA MET A 50 -8.43 -3.21 -19.60
C MET A 50 -7.12 -2.45 -19.43
N ILE A 51 -7.16 -1.14 -19.66
CA ILE A 51 -6.05 -0.23 -19.38
C ILE A 51 -6.47 0.70 -18.27
N ILE A 52 -5.58 0.90 -17.30
CA ILE A 52 -5.74 1.87 -16.21
C ILE A 52 -4.52 2.77 -16.21
N ASP A 53 -4.71 4.03 -16.54
CA ASP A 53 -3.64 5.03 -16.61
C ASP A 53 -3.91 6.13 -15.60
N LEU A 54 -3.09 6.17 -14.54
CA LEU A 54 -3.25 7.07 -13.42
C LEU A 54 -2.06 8.00 -13.29
N THR A 55 -2.33 9.25 -12.97
CA THR A 55 -1.36 10.28 -12.58
C THR A 55 -1.59 10.73 -11.14
N TYR A 56 -0.52 11.20 -10.51
CA TYR A 56 -0.49 11.52 -9.08
C TYR A 56 0.08 12.92 -8.88
N SER A 57 -0.57 13.72 -8.05
CA SER A 57 -0.16 15.10 -7.76
C SER A 57 0.11 15.30 -6.28
N TYR A 58 1.09 16.14 -5.97
CA TYR A 58 1.57 16.42 -4.62
C TYR A 58 1.49 17.92 -4.33
N ASN A 59 1.29 18.29 -3.06
CA ASN A 59 1.38 19.67 -2.61
C ASN A 59 2.84 20.07 -2.28
N GLU A 60 3.04 21.31 -1.84
CA GLU A 60 4.36 21.85 -1.45
C GLU A 60 4.96 21.16 -0.22
N LEU A 61 4.12 20.50 0.59
CA LEU A 61 4.54 19.66 1.72
C LEU A 61 4.81 18.20 1.30
N ASP A 62 4.90 17.95 -0.01
CA ASP A 62 5.19 16.65 -0.60
C ASP A 62 4.13 15.56 -0.27
N GLN A 63 2.90 15.98 0.01
CA GLN A 63 1.77 15.10 0.31
C GLN A 63 0.92 14.84 -0.95
N LEU A 64 0.49 13.59 -1.16
CA LEU A 64 -0.38 13.20 -2.28
C LEU A 64 -1.77 13.84 -2.15
N THR A 65 -2.11 14.78 -3.02
CA THR A 65 -3.41 15.48 -2.98
C THR A 65 -4.40 15.00 -4.01
N ARG A 66 -3.93 14.37 -5.09
CA ARG A 66 -4.81 13.93 -6.18
C ARG A 66 -4.31 12.68 -6.89
N ILE A 67 -5.25 11.82 -7.24
CA ILE A 67 -5.08 10.71 -8.19
C ILE A 67 -6.08 10.94 -9.32
N SER A 68 -5.61 11.09 -10.55
CA SER A 68 -6.47 11.31 -11.73
C SER A 68 -6.11 10.33 -12.83
N GLY A 69 -6.98 10.13 -13.80
CA GLY A 69 -6.65 9.25 -14.91
C GLY A 69 -7.86 8.74 -15.66
N VAL A 70 -7.64 7.64 -16.38
CA VAL A 70 -8.66 6.99 -17.20
C VAL A 70 -8.59 5.47 -17.02
N LEU A 71 -9.76 4.86 -17.08
CA LEU A 71 -9.93 3.43 -17.26
C LEU A 71 -10.53 3.20 -18.64
N LEU A 72 -9.89 2.37 -19.44
CA LEU A 72 -10.37 1.96 -20.75
C LEU A 72 -10.67 0.46 -20.71
N ARG A 73 -11.91 0.08 -20.95
CA ARG A 73 -12.31 -1.32 -21.16
C ARG A 73 -12.96 -1.44 -22.52
N ASP A 74 -12.39 -2.27 -23.37
CA ASP A 74 -12.76 -2.40 -24.78
C ASP A 74 -12.74 -1.03 -25.50
N THR A 75 -13.89 -0.36 -25.62
CA THR A 75 -14.03 0.98 -26.23
C THR A 75 -14.62 2.03 -25.28
N VAL A 76 -14.89 1.67 -24.02
CA VAL A 76 -15.49 2.57 -23.04
C VAL A 76 -14.41 3.17 -22.16
N GLU A 77 -14.28 4.49 -22.24
CA GLU A 77 -13.43 5.27 -21.36
C GLU A 77 -14.22 5.79 -20.16
N GLN A 78 -13.67 5.60 -18.97
CA GLN A 78 -14.18 6.15 -17.72
C GLN A 78 -13.10 6.99 -17.05
N ALA A 79 -13.40 8.27 -16.85
CA ALA A 79 -12.55 9.14 -16.06
C ALA A 79 -12.47 8.68 -14.60
N VAL A 80 -11.28 8.79 -14.01
CA VAL A 80 -11.00 8.56 -12.60
C VAL A 80 -10.47 9.87 -12.02
N ASN A 81 -11.03 10.31 -10.90
CA ASN A 81 -10.45 11.41 -10.14
C ASN A 81 -10.76 11.24 -8.65
N THR A 82 -9.73 11.30 -7.82
CA THR A 82 -9.78 11.21 -6.37
C THR A 82 -8.95 12.34 -5.78
N VAL A 83 -9.50 13.06 -4.81
CA VAL A 83 -8.85 14.16 -4.09
C VAL A 83 -8.71 13.77 -2.62
N LEU A 84 -7.58 14.13 -2.01
CA LEU A 84 -7.25 13.86 -0.63
C LEU A 84 -7.01 15.18 0.11
N ASP A 85 -7.62 15.30 1.28
CA ASP A 85 -7.44 16.42 2.20
C ASP A 85 -6.81 15.94 3.51
N TYR A 86 -6.03 16.83 4.12
CA TYR A 86 -5.22 16.55 5.30
C TYR A 86 -5.69 17.37 6.49
N ASP A 87 -5.58 16.79 7.70
CA ASP A 87 -5.78 17.53 8.94
C ASP A 87 -4.56 18.41 9.29
N GLY A 88 -4.67 19.20 10.36
CA GLY A 88 -3.57 20.05 10.84
C GLY A 88 -2.33 19.29 11.35
N LYS A 89 -2.38 17.95 11.45
CA LYS A 89 -1.24 17.08 11.76
C LYS A 89 -0.66 16.41 10.50
N GLY A 90 -1.15 16.77 9.31
CA GLY A 90 -0.68 16.21 8.05
C GLY A 90 -1.15 14.79 7.77
N ARG A 91 -2.25 14.34 8.39
CA ARG A 91 -2.84 13.00 8.18
C ARG A 91 -4.04 13.12 7.24
N VAL A 92 -4.24 12.12 6.37
CA VAL A 92 -5.39 12.13 5.45
C VAL A 92 -6.69 12.08 6.24
N ASN A 93 -7.45 13.17 6.24
CA ASN A 93 -8.69 13.32 7.00
C ASN A 93 -9.91 13.01 6.13
N TYR A 94 -9.91 13.47 4.89
CA TYR A 94 -11.03 13.36 3.99
C TYR A 94 -10.57 13.00 2.58
N VAL A 95 -11.38 12.21 1.88
CA VAL A 95 -11.12 11.77 0.52
C VAL A 95 -12.43 11.79 -0.24
N GLN A 96 -12.39 12.19 -1.50
CA GLN A 96 -13.56 12.19 -2.37
C GLN A 96 -13.18 11.78 -3.78
N ASN A 97 -14.04 11.01 -4.44
CA ASN A 97 -13.87 10.71 -5.86
C ASN A 97 -14.92 11.38 -6.76
N ASN A 98 -14.73 11.25 -8.07
CA ASN A 98 -15.63 11.81 -9.09
C ASN A 98 -17.01 11.14 -9.16
N ARG A 99 -17.22 10.02 -8.46
CA ARG A 99 -18.55 9.39 -8.31
C ARG A 99 -19.33 9.97 -7.13
N GLY A 100 -18.72 10.85 -6.34
CA GLY A 100 -19.31 11.39 -5.12
C GLY A 100 -19.20 10.45 -3.91
N THR A 101 -18.45 9.34 -4.01
CA THR A 101 -18.07 8.58 -2.82
C THR A 101 -17.09 9.42 -1.99
N THR A 102 -17.29 9.43 -0.68
CA THR A 102 -16.43 10.13 0.27
C THR A 102 -15.96 9.19 1.38
N TRP A 103 -14.79 9.48 1.92
CA TRP A 103 -14.22 8.81 3.07
C TRP A 103 -13.80 9.83 4.11
N THR A 104 -14.16 9.60 5.36
CA THR A 104 -13.74 10.41 6.51
C THR A 104 -13.01 9.53 7.51
N ASN A 105 -11.84 9.99 7.94
CA ASN A 105 -10.92 9.24 8.78
C ASN A 105 -10.85 9.85 10.18
N THR A 106 -10.81 9.00 11.20
CA THR A 106 -10.60 9.41 12.59
C THR A 106 -9.39 8.68 13.15
N TYR A 107 -8.53 9.43 13.83
CA TYR A 107 -7.27 8.95 14.37
C TYR A 107 -7.25 9.07 15.90
N ASN A 108 -6.54 8.17 16.57
CA ASN A 108 -6.25 8.28 17.99
C ASN A 108 -5.03 9.20 18.26
N ASP A 109 -4.67 9.34 19.53
CA ASP A 109 -3.53 10.16 19.97
C ASP A 109 -2.17 9.57 19.58
N LYS A 110 -2.12 8.27 19.26
CA LYS A 110 -0.95 7.59 18.68
C LYS A 110 -0.86 7.77 17.15
N ASN A 111 -1.68 8.63 16.56
CA ASN A 111 -1.78 8.85 15.11
C ASN A 111 -2.18 7.61 14.30
N GLN A 112 -2.84 6.62 14.92
CA GLN A 112 -3.36 5.44 14.23
C GLN A 112 -4.78 5.71 13.76
N LEU A 113 -5.11 5.30 12.53
CA LEU A 113 -6.46 5.35 12.00
C LEU A 113 -7.33 4.35 12.78
N ILE A 114 -8.33 4.82 13.51
CA ILE A 114 -9.21 3.98 14.35
C ILE A 114 -10.63 3.85 13.81
N LYS A 115 -11.07 4.83 13.00
CA LYS A 115 -12.37 4.77 12.34
C LYS A 115 -12.28 5.35 10.94
N LEU A 116 -12.97 4.70 10.02
CA LEU A 116 -13.18 5.16 8.67
C LEU A 116 -14.68 5.11 8.38
N VAL A 117 -15.24 6.19 7.85
CA VAL A 117 -16.63 6.25 7.38
C VAL A 117 -16.61 6.43 5.88
N ARG A 118 -17.29 5.54 5.15
CA ARG A 118 -17.50 5.65 3.71
C ARG A 118 -18.95 6.03 3.44
N ALA A 119 -19.17 7.15 2.76
CA ALA A 119 -20.49 7.54 2.29
C ALA A 119 -20.53 7.50 0.77
N TYR A 120 -21.61 6.96 0.22
CA TYR A 120 -21.89 7.05 -1.21
C TYR A 120 -22.85 8.20 -1.45
N LYS A 121 -22.88 8.69 -2.70
CA LYS A 121 -23.81 9.76 -3.09
C LYS A 121 -25.27 9.37 -2.86
N ASP A 122 -25.63 8.14 -3.23
CA ASP A 122 -27.02 7.69 -3.31
C ASP A 122 -27.31 6.44 -2.46
N SER A 123 -26.49 6.17 -1.43
CA SER A 123 -26.73 5.03 -0.52
C SER A 123 -26.33 5.34 0.92
N GLU A 124 -26.86 4.56 1.86
CA GLU A 124 -26.48 4.70 3.26
C GLU A 124 -24.98 4.45 3.46
N PRO A 125 -24.34 5.17 4.41
CA PRO A 125 -22.91 5.03 4.65
C PRO A 125 -22.57 3.70 5.34
N GLY A 126 -21.33 3.27 5.21
CA GLY A 126 -20.74 2.20 6.00
C GLY A 126 -19.60 2.73 6.85
N SER A 127 -19.24 2.02 7.91
CA SER A 127 -18.09 2.37 8.73
C SER A 127 -17.19 1.16 8.99
N GLN A 128 -15.95 1.46 9.29
CA GLN A 128 -14.97 0.48 9.73
C GLN A 128 -14.29 0.97 11.00
N LEU A 129 -14.15 0.07 11.97
CA LEU A 129 -13.36 0.28 13.18
C LEU A 129 -12.09 -0.56 13.08
N LEU A 130 -10.95 0.08 13.34
CA LEU A 130 -9.63 -0.52 13.23
C LEU A 130 -9.04 -0.68 14.62
N ILE A 131 -8.56 -1.89 14.90
CA ILE A 131 -8.07 -2.28 16.22
C ILE A 131 -6.62 -2.74 16.09
N TYR A 132 -5.78 -2.23 16.97
CA TYR A 132 -4.33 -2.49 16.99
C TYR A 132 -3.94 -3.22 18.27
N ASN A 133 -2.90 -4.05 18.19
CA ASN A 133 -2.27 -4.67 19.35
C ASN A 133 -1.31 -3.70 20.06
N GLU A 134 -0.65 -4.17 21.12
CA GLU A 134 0.31 -3.40 21.91
C GLU A 134 1.56 -3.00 21.10
N ASP A 135 1.93 -3.82 20.11
CA ASP A 135 3.01 -3.57 19.15
C ASP A 135 2.62 -2.59 18.03
N ASN A 136 1.44 -1.97 18.11
CA ASN A 136 0.89 -1.03 17.14
C ASN A 136 0.62 -1.63 15.74
N GLN A 137 0.46 -2.94 15.65
CA GLN A 137 0.06 -3.64 14.42
C GLN A 137 -1.46 -3.73 14.32
N LEU A 138 -2.01 -3.59 13.11
CA LEU A 138 -3.44 -3.74 12.86
C LEU A 138 -3.82 -5.21 12.97
N VAL A 139 -4.67 -5.57 13.93
CA VAL A 139 -5.07 -6.97 14.15
C VAL A 139 -6.53 -7.25 13.79
N GLU A 140 -7.38 -6.23 13.78
CA GLU A 140 -8.79 -6.41 13.43
C GLU A 140 -9.37 -5.17 12.74
N VAL A 141 -10.22 -5.41 11.73
CA VAL A 141 -11.09 -4.39 11.14
C VAL A 141 -12.54 -4.88 11.22
N LYS A 142 -13.36 -4.22 12.04
CA LYS A 142 -14.80 -4.46 12.12
C LYS A 142 -15.52 -3.58 11.11
N THR A 143 -16.39 -4.17 10.30
CA THR A 143 -17.20 -3.47 9.30
C THR A 143 -18.64 -3.40 9.75
N TYR A 144 -19.19 -2.19 9.69
CA TYR A 144 -20.58 -1.90 9.96
C TYR A 144 -21.23 -1.31 8.73
N ARG A 145 -22.51 -1.61 8.55
CA ARG A 145 -23.34 -1.05 7.50
C ARG A 145 -24.47 -0.29 8.17
N GLN A 146 -24.87 0.83 7.60
CA GLN A 146 -26.17 1.38 7.95
C GLN A 146 -27.26 0.47 7.34
N GLN A 147 -28.30 0.23 8.13
CA GLN A 147 -29.52 -0.42 7.71
C GLN A 147 -30.68 0.21 8.45
N ASN A 148 -31.59 0.85 7.72
CA ASN A 148 -32.76 1.55 8.28
C ASN A 148 -32.37 2.61 9.32
N GLY A 149 -31.29 3.37 9.05
CA GLY A 149 -30.79 4.42 9.94
C GLY A 149 -30.06 3.92 11.22
N ALA A 150 -29.82 2.61 11.35
CA ALA A 150 -29.04 2.04 12.44
C ALA A 150 -27.74 1.39 11.94
N GLU A 151 -26.66 1.56 12.70
CA GLU A 151 -25.37 0.93 12.40
C GLU A 151 -25.41 -0.55 12.84
N VAL A 152 -25.33 -1.45 11.86
CA VAL A 152 -25.40 -2.90 12.05
C VAL A 152 -24.05 -3.53 11.76
N TYR A 153 -23.56 -4.36 12.70
CA TYR A 153 -22.34 -5.14 12.50
C TYR A 153 -22.52 -6.14 11.35
N SER A 154 -21.57 -6.14 10.41
CA SER A 154 -21.65 -6.99 9.21
C SER A 154 -20.61 -8.11 9.22
N ALA A 155 -19.35 -7.79 9.50
CA ALA A 155 -18.23 -8.74 9.49
C ALA A 155 -16.99 -8.11 10.14
N SER A 156 -16.03 -8.94 10.52
CA SER A 156 -14.68 -8.54 10.89
C SER A 156 -13.65 -9.17 9.95
N ARG A 157 -12.50 -8.51 9.82
CA ARG A 157 -11.28 -9.08 9.25
C ARG A 157 -10.23 -9.15 10.33
N HIS A 158 -9.69 -10.32 10.57
CA HIS A 158 -8.61 -10.56 11.53
C HIS A 158 -7.30 -10.74 10.79
N TYR A 159 -6.24 -10.07 11.26
CA TYR A 159 -4.94 -10.04 10.63
C TYR A 159 -3.93 -10.76 11.53
N THR A 160 -3.12 -11.62 10.93
CA THR A 160 -2.05 -12.34 11.62
C THR A 160 -0.76 -12.16 10.83
N TYR A 161 0.24 -11.56 11.46
CA TYR A 161 1.57 -11.34 10.90
C TYR A 161 2.42 -12.56 11.20
N MET A 162 2.97 -13.17 10.16
CA MET A 162 3.77 -14.38 10.22
C MET A 162 5.21 -14.06 9.80
N ASP A 163 6.14 -14.95 10.13
CA ASP A 163 7.53 -14.82 9.71
C ASP A 163 7.67 -14.76 8.18
N GLY A 164 8.74 -14.13 7.70
CA GLY A 164 9.03 -14.07 6.26
C GLY A 164 8.09 -13.16 5.46
N ASN A 165 7.65 -12.04 6.04
CA ASN A 165 6.80 -11.04 5.38
C ASN A 165 5.46 -11.60 4.88
N GLN A 166 4.87 -12.53 5.63
CA GLN A 166 3.57 -13.11 5.32
C GLN A 166 2.47 -12.61 6.25
N ILE A 167 1.27 -12.46 5.71
CA ILE A 167 0.09 -11.97 6.41
C ILE A 167 -1.07 -12.89 6.10
N SER A 168 -1.67 -13.46 7.14
CA SER A 168 -2.96 -14.17 7.03
C SER A 168 -4.09 -13.22 7.39
N ILE A 169 -5.17 -13.25 6.60
CA ILE A 169 -6.37 -12.46 6.85
C ILE A 169 -7.57 -13.40 6.85
N LYS A 170 -8.36 -13.39 7.93
CA LYS A 170 -9.62 -14.14 8.01
C LYS A 170 -10.80 -13.19 8.06
N THR A 171 -11.81 -13.43 7.22
CA THR A 171 -13.07 -12.70 7.30
C THR A 171 -14.09 -13.52 8.08
N ILE A 172 -14.58 -12.98 9.19
CA ILE A 172 -15.63 -13.58 10.02
C ILE A 172 -16.92 -12.77 9.85
N LEU A 173 -18.03 -13.42 9.51
CA LEU A 173 -19.31 -12.76 9.34
C LEU A 173 -19.95 -12.43 10.70
N ALA A 174 -21.01 -11.62 10.67
CA ALA A 174 -21.82 -11.38 11.87
C ALA A 174 -22.41 -12.66 12.49
N SER A 175 -22.59 -13.73 11.71
CA SER A 175 -22.99 -15.06 12.20
C SER A 175 -21.91 -15.76 13.04
N GLY A 176 -20.67 -15.28 13.00
CA GLY A 176 -19.50 -15.95 13.59
C GLY A 176 -18.82 -16.94 12.64
N GLU A 177 -19.38 -17.18 11.45
CA GLU A 177 -18.81 -18.08 10.47
C GLU A 177 -17.64 -17.42 9.72
N GLU A 178 -16.59 -18.20 9.47
CA GLU A 178 -15.52 -17.79 8.55
C GLU A 178 -16.07 -17.81 7.13
N SER A 179 -16.00 -16.68 6.42
CA SER A 179 -16.45 -16.58 5.03
C SER A 179 -15.33 -16.87 4.05
N ARG A 180 -14.11 -16.44 4.37
CA ARG A 180 -12.92 -16.59 3.52
C ARG A 180 -11.66 -16.31 4.30
N SER A 181 -10.55 -16.86 3.81
CA SER A 181 -9.20 -16.53 4.24
C SER A 181 -8.33 -16.05 3.08
N HIS A 182 -7.36 -15.21 3.40
CA HIS A 182 -6.34 -14.74 2.48
C HIS A 182 -4.97 -15.03 3.09
N THR A 183 -4.02 -15.43 2.25
CA THR A 183 -2.60 -15.43 2.59
C THR A 183 -1.90 -14.51 1.61
N ILE A 184 -1.15 -13.55 2.14
CA ILE A 184 -0.44 -12.53 1.38
C ILE A 184 1.03 -12.65 1.72
N ALA A 185 1.90 -12.66 0.72
CA ALA A 185 3.34 -12.50 0.90
C ALA A 185 3.80 -11.16 0.33
N THR A 186 4.79 -10.55 0.98
CA THR A 186 5.36 -9.28 0.53
C THR A 186 6.87 -9.35 0.37
N ASP A 187 7.41 -8.50 -0.49
CA ASP A 187 8.86 -8.33 -0.62
C ASP A 187 9.46 -7.56 0.58
N ASP A 188 10.74 -7.19 0.48
CA ASP A 188 11.46 -6.30 1.40
C ASP A 188 11.64 -4.89 0.83
N LYS A 189 10.99 -4.56 -0.30
CA LYS A 189 11.22 -3.34 -1.07
C LYS A 189 10.19 -2.26 -0.76
N LYS A 190 10.47 -1.04 -1.21
CA LYS A 190 9.58 0.11 -1.01
C LYS A 190 8.37 -0.03 -1.94
N ARG A 191 7.24 0.47 -1.46
CA ARG A 191 6.01 0.58 -2.24
C ARG A 191 5.97 1.88 -3.05
N PRO A 192 5.20 1.92 -4.15
CA PRO A 192 5.14 3.08 -5.03
C PRO A 192 4.47 4.31 -4.37
N LEU A 193 3.61 4.09 -3.38
CA LEU A 193 2.91 5.13 -2.62
C LEU A 193 3.07 4.88 -1.11
N PRO A 194 3.02 5.93 -0.27
CA PRO A 194 2.93 5.74 1.17
C PRO A 194 1.68 4.92 1.54
N VAL A 195 1.68 4.37 2.76
CA VAL A 195 0.52 3.66 3.30
C VAL A 195 -0.68 4.61 3.37
N LEU A 196 -1.64 4.44 2.46
CA LEU A 196 -2.91 5.16 2.48
C LEU A 196 -3.97 4.33 3.21
N PRO A 197 -4.91 4.96 3.94
CA PRO A 197 -6.09 4.28 4.48
C PRO A 197 -6.72 3.33 3.46
N ILE A 198 -7.02 2.09 3.90
CA ILE A 198 -7.38 0.89 3.11
C ILE A 198 -8.37 1.13 1.96
N GLN A 199 -9.14 2.21 1.98
CA GLN A 199 -10.23 2.45 1.03
C GLN A 199 -9.95 3.48 -0.07
N ILE A 200 -8.86 4.25 -0.01
CA ILE A 200 -8.51 5.17 -1.13
C ILE A 200 -8.17 4.36 -2.39
N ALA A 201 -7.67 3.14 -2.21
CA ALA A 201 -7.46 2.19 -3.29
C ALA A 201 -8.72 1.34 -3.64
N ALA A 202 -9.78 1.40 -2.82
CA ALA A 202 -10.95 0.51 -2.96
C ALA A 202 -12.01 1.03 -3.93
N ASP A 203 -12.01 2.29 -4.36
CA ASP A 203 -12.85 2.67 -5.52
C ASP A 203 -12.22 2.28 -6.87
N PHE A 204 -11.00 1.70 -6.85
CA PHE A 204 -10.54 0.83 -7.92
C PHE A 204 -11.05 -0.62 -7.79
N SER A 205 -11.81 -1.00 -6.75
CA SER A 205 -12.45 -2.31 -6.72
C SER A 205 -13.56 -2.42 -7.77
N TYR A 206 -14.19 -1.29 -8.15
CA TYR A 206 -15.05 -1.21 -9.35
C TYR A 206 -14.25 -1.33 -10.66
N ALA A 207 -12.93 -1.16 -10.60
CA ALA A 207 -11.97 -1.31 -11.68
C ALA A 207 -11.16 -2.61 -11.58
N GLU A 208 -11.56 -3.56 -10.71
CA GLU A 208 -10.87 -4.85 -10.48
C GLU A 208 -9.39 -4.74 -10.08
N VAL A 209 -8.94 -3.58 -9.59
CA VAL A 209 -7.60 -3.42 -9.02
C VAL A 209 -7.67 -3.63 -7.52
N PHE A 210 -6.94 -4.63 -7.04
CA PHE A 210 -6.76 -4.87 -5.61
C PHE A 210 -5.85 -3.80 -5.02
N GLY A 211 -6.42 -2.92 -4.21
CA GLY A 211 -5.65 -2.00 -3.38
C GLY A 211 -4.86 -2.76 -2.31
N GLU A 212 -3.55 -2.55 -2.28
CA GLU A 212 -2.72 -3.04 -1.18
C GLU A 212 -3.00 -2.17 0.05
N GLY A 213 -3.57 -2.78 1.09
CA GLY A 213 -4.05 -2.07 2.27
C GLY A 213 -2.95 -1.61 3.22
N ILE A 214 -3.37 -0.94 4.30
CA ILE A 214 -2.50 -0.46 5.41
C ILE A 214 -1.79 -1.57 6.18
N PHE A 215 -2.10 -2.84 5.89
CA PHE A 215 -1.60 -3.98 6.65
C PHE A 215 -0.16 -4.36 6.27
N THR A 216 0.43 -3.84 5.19
CA THR A 216 1.84 -4.03 4.86
C THR A 216 2.50 -2.71 4.46
N ARG A 217 3.82 -2.64 4.56
CA ARG A 217 4.67 -1.51 4.09
C ARG A 217 5.43 -1.86 2.80
N ASN A 218 5.35 -3.10 2.36
CA ASN A 218 6.10 -3.64 1.22
C ASN A 218 5.15 -3.94 0.05
N ASN A 219 5.67 -4.34 -1.11
CA ASN A 219 4.82 -4.71 -2.24
C ASN A 219 4.29 -6.13 -2.05
N VAL A 220 3.04 -6.37 -2.41
CA VAL A 220 2.46 -7.71 -2.40
C VAL A 220 2.99 -8.52 -3.59
N VAL A 221 3.77 -9.57 -3.29
CA VAL A 221 4.35 -10.47 -4.30
C VAL A 221 3.49 -11.70 -4.56
N SER A 222 2.59 -12.05 -3.64
CA SER A 222 1.58 -13.05 -3.91
C SER A 222 0.34 -12.89 -3.03
N SER A 223 -0.78 -13.38 -3.54
CA SER A 223 -2.05 -13.47 -2.83
C SER A 223 -2.67 -14.83 -3.11
N ALA A 224 -3.19 -15.47 -2.08
CA ALA A 224 -3.99 -16.68 -2.18
C ALA A 224 -5.27 -16.52 -1.37
N ILE A 225 -6.42 -16.82 -1.97
CA ILE A 225 -7.75 -16.68 -1.36
C ILE A 225 -8.43 -18.05 -1.30
N ARG A 226 -8.98 -18.37 -0.14
CA ARG A 226 -9.75 -19.59 0.10
C ARG A 226 -11.14 -19.27 0.64
N ASP A 227 -12.14 -20.05 0.23
CA ASP A 227 -13.47 -20.00 0.83
C ASP A 227 -13.48 -20.66 2.23
N ALA A 228 -14.64 -20.66 2.87
CA ALA A 228 -14.83 -21.28 4.19
C ALA A 228 -14.50 -22.79 4.22
N ALA A 229 -14.62 -23.49 3.09
CA ALA A 229 -14.32 -24.91 2.96
C ALA A 229 -12.85 -25.17 2.58
N GLY A 230 -12.04 -24.12 2.44
CA GLY A 230 -10.64 -24.22 2.03
C GLY A 230 -10.46 -24.38 0.52
N ASN A 231 -11.52 -24.26 -0.28
CA ASN A 231 -11.39 -24.31 -1.73
C ASN A 231 -10.83 -22.99 -2.25
N ARG A 232 -10.14 -23.08 -3.38
CA ARG A 232 -9.67 -21.92 -4.12
C ARG A 232 -10.82 -21.07 -4.64
N ILE A 233 -10.72 -19.76 -4.49
CA ILE A 233 -11.63 -18.81 -5.15
C ILE A 233 -10.99 -18.35 -6.46
N THR A 234 -11.57 -18.72 -7.59
CA THR A 234 -11.11 -18.31 -8.93
C THR A 234 -10.99 -16.80 -9.04
N GLY A 235 -9.89 -16.30 -9.60
CA GLY A 235 -9.68 -14.85 -9.76
C GLY A 235 -9.11 -14.15 -8.53
N GLY A 236 -8.89 -14.89 -7.43
CA GLY A 236 -8.33 -14.36 -6.20
C GLY A 236 -6.82 -14.51 -6.07
N ASP A 237 -6.25 -15.54 -6.72
CA ASP A 237 -4.86 -15.90 -6.55
C ASP A 237 -3.98 -15.30 -7.64
N TYR A 238 -2.84 -14.75 -7.26
CA TYR A 238 -1.81 -14.30 -8.19
C TYR A 238 -0.42 -14.35 -7.58
N ASP A 239 0.58 -14.42 -8.47
CA ASP A 239 1.98 -14.14 -8.18
C ASP A 239 2.41 -12.89 -8.95
N ALA A 240 3.25 -12.06 -8.32
CA ALA A 240 3.69 -10.78 -8.85
C ALA A 240 5.23 -10.69 -8.86
N HIS A 241 5.76 -10.28 -10.01
CA HIS A 241 7.20 -10.10 -10.23
C HIS A 241 7.50 -8.64 -10.51
N TYR A 242 8.27 -8.02 -9.62
CA TYR A 242 8.65 -6.62 -9.71
C TYR A 242 10.09 -6.45 -10.18
N THR A 243 10.34 -5.33 -10.84
CA THR A 243 11.69 -4.76 -11.01
C THR A 243 11.76 -3.44 -10.28
N TYR A 244 12.96 -3.03 -9.83
CA TYR A 244 13.13 -1.85 -8.98
C TYR A 244 14.25 -0.95 -9.51
N ASN A 245 14.17 0.33 -9.15
CA ASN A 245 15.32 1.22 -9.26
C ASN A 245 16.32 0.98 -8.11
N GLU A 246 17.45 1.68 -8.15
CA GLU A 246 18.51 1.57 -7.13
C GLU A 246 18.03 1.94 -5.71
N ALA A 247 17.02 2.82 -5.61
CA ALA A 247 16.42 3.22 -4.34
C ALA A 247 15.33 2.26 -3.82
N GLY A 248 15.11 1.13 -4.51
CA GLY A 248 14.17 0.09 -4.11
C GLY A 248 12.70 0.39 -4.41
N TYR A 249 12.39 1.38 -5.25
CA TYR A 249 11.03 1.64 -5.74
C TYR A 249 10.74 0.85 -7.01
N PRO A 250 9.52 0.30 -7.18
CA PRO A 250 9.20 -0.57 -8.30
C PRO A 250 9.12 0.23 -9.60
N LEU A 251 9.77 -0.24 -10.67
CA LEU A 251 9.71 0.31 -12.02
C LEU A 251 8.67 -0.40 -12.88
N THR A 252 8.60 -1.73 -12.77
CA THR A 252 7.59 -2.56 -13.43
C THR A 252 7.09 -3.66 -12.50
N CYS A 253 5.89 -4.16 -12.77
CA CYS A 253 5.34 -5.36 -12.14
C CYS A 253 4.61 -6.19 -13.18
N VAL A 254 4.76 -7.52 -13.14
CA VAL A 254 3.91 -8.45 -13.88
C VAL A 254 3.19 -9.33 -12.86
N LYS A 255 1.86 -9.25 -12.83
CA LYS A 255 1.01 -10.15 -12.05
C LYS A 255 0.45 -11.23 -12.95
N LEU A 256 0.65 -12.48 -12.57
CA LEU A 256 0.06 -13.64 -13.22
C LEU A 256 -1.02 -14.22 -12.31
N PHE A 257 -2.25 -14.16 -12.78
CA PHE A 257 -3.39 -14.74 -12.07
C PHE A 257 -3.48 -16.22 -12.37
N ASP A 258 -4.02 -16.96 -11.42
CA ASP A 258 -4.16 -18.41 -11.50
C ASP A 258 -4.99 -18.94 -12.65
N HIS A 259 -6.00 -18.18 -13.07
CA HIS A 259 -6.84 -18.44 -14.23
C HIS A 259 -6.20 -17.96 -15.54
N GLY A 260 -4.93 -17.58 -15.51
CA GLY A 260 -4.10 -17.24 -16.67
C GLY A 260 -4.23 -15.81 -17.18
N SER A 261 -5.05 -14.95 -16.55
CA SER A 261 -5.00 -13.50 -16.84
C SER A 261 -3.70 -12.89 -16.35
N MET A 262 -3.36 -11.73 -16.90
CA MET A 262 -2.12 -11.03 -16.58
C MET A 262 -2.36 -9.53 -16.45
N GLU A 263 -1.69 -8.90 -15.50
CA GLU A 263 -1.59 -7.44 -15.38
C GLU A 263 -0.11 -7.03 -15.51
N LYS A 264 0.20 -6.16 -16.47
CA LYS A 264 1.51 -5.51 -16.58
C LYS A 264 1.40 -4.09 -16.08
N ILE A 265 2.27 -3.71 -15.15
CA ILE A 265 2.26 -2.39 -14.52
C ILE A 265 3.59 -1.71 -14.79
N THR A 266 3.54 -0.44 -15.17
CA THR A 266 4.69 0.45 -15.26
C THR A 266 4.52 1.64 -14.32
N TYR A 267 5.59 1.98 -13.61
CA TYR A 267 5.63 3.09 -12.67
C TYR A 267 6.65 4.13 -13.14
N VAL A 268 6.24 5.40 -13.12
CA VAL A 268 7.12 6.53 -13.45
C VAL A 268 7.22 7.43 -12.23
N TYR A 269 8.44 7.81 -11.86
CA TYR A 269 8.71 8.68 -10.72
C TYR A 269 9.43 9.95 -11.14
N THR A 270 9.30 10.98 -10.33
CA THR A 270 10.25 12.09 -10.25
C THR A 270 11.03 11.98 -8.95
N SER A 271 12.33 12.27 -9.02
CA SER A 271 13.16 12.43 -7.83
C SER A 271 13.22 13.90 -7.43
N LYS A 272 13.11 14.20 -6.15
CA LYS A 272 13.43 15.51 -5.57
C LYS A 272 14.64 15.37 -4.66
#